data_AF-K0B8W0-F1
#
_entry.id   AF-K0B8W0-F1
#
_cell.length_a   1.000
_cell.length_b   1.000
_cell.length_c   1.000
_cell.angle_alpha   90.00
_cell.angle_beta   90.00
_cell.angle_gamma   90.00
#
_symmetry.space_group_name_H-M   'P 1'
#
loop_
_entity.id
_entity.type
_entity.pdbx_description
1 polymer ?
#
loop_
_entity_poly.entity_id
_entity_poly.type
_entity_poly.pdbx_seq_one_letter_code
_entity_poly.pdbx_strand_id
1 'polypeptide(L)'
;MTGLKHLSLSQTIQKVDALIDNGNGDAGRLYHILEFLKNNKPLYRSDKIYLENKLNASFSVEDEPEEENPLLPKIKELIDSGNGDLGRLQSIYDAVASNKPLYYSDSLYLESKLNSQNNVHVVESSSEIYGDDALPTSPKITIEPENPKKIQGTMPKGWSVEARPEELEKITKDILDEEKKIKNQQKINEEINHQRSNLSHLISHRKEYEEKITKEKSLLESQIKEERIKIETQTKLSNEIIAQKEELEKVKKDRASIIKKIDSEKTKISRELLSQKRQLAQAQLEQEKIEKQVTREQELLAKMASEQKLRLLEQAQIAHEIKSRQAELEKTKQDYDEIVSQVKEEKAKFAESEKLKKLIKSQEQELIIAKENRLDLINTIAKEKELILKKTEEEKLKLKSQTELGKQLKKEEKAYDLLKKKREKIESQIKIKNKKLKEKQDKLKKQIAEKNKKLKSLAKKPSEKKITKKPVQKKISKMK
;
A
#
# COMPACT_ATOMS: atom_id res chain seq x y z
N MET A 1 23.74 28.24 5.99
CA MET A 1 23.03 29.52 5.73
C MET A 1 22.98 29.78 4.23
N THR A 2 22.06 29.13 3.50
CA THR A 2 21.72 29.52 2.13
C THR A 2 20.73 30.68 2.20
N GLY A 3 21.04 31.81 1.57
CA GLY A 3 20.11 32.95 1.53
C GLY A 3 18.87 32.59 0.72
N LEU A 4 17.71 32.49 1.38
CA LEU A 4 16.43 32.34 0.70
C LEU A 4 16.18 33.60 -0.14
N LYS A 5 15.84 33.41 -1.41
CA LYS A 5 15.66 34.51 -2.36
C LYS A 5 14.33 35.21 -2.07
N HIS A 6 14.38 36.46 -1.64
CA HIS A 6 13.16 37.24 -1.37
C HIS A 6 12.38 37.48 -2.67
N LEU A 7 11.06 37.34 -2.62
CA LEU A 7 10.14 37.61 -3.74
C LEU A 7 9.24 38.80 -3.41
N SER A 8 8.89 39.60 -4.42
CA SER A 8 7.81 40.59 -4.29
C SER A 8 6.43 39.91 -4.29
N LEU A 9 5.40 40.62 -3.86
CA LEU A 9 4.02 40.11 -3.82
C LEU A 9 3.55 39.62 -5.20
N SER A 10 3.77 40.40 -6.26
CA SER A 10 3.40 40.03 -7.63
C SER A 10 4.14 38.78 -8.15
N GLN A 11 5.42 38.63 -7.81
CA GLN A 11 6.20 37.42 -8.16
C GLN A 11 5.75 36.20 -7.36
N THR A 12 5.32 36.41 -6.12
CA THR A 12 4.75 35.36 -5.27
C THR A 12 3.41 34.88 -5.85
N ILE A 13 2.51 35.80 -6.22
CA ILE A 13 1.24 35.49 -6.88
C ILE A 13 1.46 34.69 -8.17
N GLN A 14 2.34 35.16 -9.08
CA GLN A 14 2.65 34.44 -10.33
C GLN A 14 3.18 33.02 -10.09
N LYS A 15 3.94 32.80 -9.01
CA LYS A 15 4.40 31.45 -8.65
C LYS A 15 3.31 30.60 -7.97
N VAL A 16 2.34 31.19 -7.27
CA VAL A 16 1.18 30.46 -6.74
C VAL A 16 0.28 30.00 -7.88
N ASP A 17 -0.06 30.91 -8.81
CA ASP A 17 -0.80 30.56 -10.03
C ASP A 17 -0.06 29.42 -10.79
N ALA A 18 1.26 29.54 -11.00
CA ALA A 18 2.06 28.47 -11.61
C ALA A 18 2.16 27.16 -10.78
N LEU A 19 2.06 27.19 -9.45
CA LEU A 19 1.99 25.96 -8.63
C LEU A 19 0.64 25.24 -8.79
N ILE A 20 -0.45 26.00 -9.00
CA ILE A 20 -1.79 25.47 -9.29
C ILE A 20 -1.79 24.83 -10.68
N ASP A 21 -1.32 25.55 -11.71
CA ASP A 21 -1.26 25.07 -13.10
C ASP A 21 -0.41 23.79 -13.26
N ASN A 22 0.70 23.69 -12.52
CA ASN A 22 1.55 22.50 -12.51
C ASN A 22 1.08 21.41 -11.52
N GLY A 23 -0.07 21.59 -10.84
CA GLY A 23 -0.62 20.61 -9.87
C GLY A 23 0.27 20.33 -8.66
N ASN A 24 1.25 21.19 -8.35
CA ASN A 24 2.31 20.92 -7.37
C ASN A 24 1.93 21.41 -5.96
N GLY A 25 0.79 20.96 -5.44
CA GLY A 25 0.38 21.28 -4.07
C GLY A 25 -1.04 20.81 -3.74
N ASP A 26 -1.55 21.30 -2.61
CA ASP A 26 -2.95 21.22 -2.27
C ASP A 26 -3.66 22.37 -3.01
N ALA A 27 -4.45 22.04 -4.03
CA ALA A 27 -5.10 23.04 -4.87
C ALA A 27 -6.06 23.94 -4.07
N GLY A 28 -6.83 23.39 -3.13
CA GLY A 28 -7.77 24.17 -2.31
C GLY A 28 -7.03 25.15 -1.41
N ARG A 29 -5.93 24.71 -0.81
CA ARG A 29 -5.06 25.57 0.01
C ARG A 29 -4.32 26.62 -0.81
N LEU A 30 -3.85 26.28 -2.02
CA LEU A 30 -3.22 27.23 -2.92
C LEU A 30 -4.21 28.30 -3.42
N TYR A 31 -5.46 27.95 -3.73
CA TYR A 31 -6.50 28.94 -4.05
C TYR A 31 -6.82 29.87 -2.87
N HIS A 32 -6.90 29.35 -1.64
CA HIS A 32 -7.09 30.18 -0.44
C HIS A 32 -5.94 31.16 -0.21
N ILE A 33 -4.69 30.69 -0.36
CA ILE A 33 -3.48 31.52 -0.33
C ILE A 33 -3.51 32.59 -1.42
N LEU A 34 -3.87 32.22 -2.64
CA LEU A 34 -3.96 33.10 -3.80
C LEU A 34 -5.00 34.21 -3.59
N GLU A 35 -6.16 33.88 -3.01
CA GLU A 35 -7.20 34.84 -2.65
C GLU A 35 -6.68 35.84 -1.61
N PHE A 36 -5.98 35.39 -0.57
CA PHE A 36 -5.45 36.30 0.45
C PHE A 36 -4.37 37.22 -0.13
N LEU A 37 -3.44 36.69 -0.94
CA LEU A 37 -2.39 37.48 -1.61
C LEU A 37 -2.96 38.49 -2.60
N LYS A 38 -4.00 38.12 -3.39
CA LYS A 38 -4.67 39.04 -4.33
C LYS A 38 -5.53 40.11 -3.62
N ASN A 39 -5.84 39.92 -2.33
CA ASN A 39 -6.55 40.89 -1.48
C ASN A 39 -5.61 41.67 -0.52
N ASN A 40 -4.28 41.56 -0.67
CA ASN A 40 -3.28 42.13 0.25
C ASN A 40 -3.48 41.75 1.74
N LYS A 41 -4.07 40.59 2.03
CA LYS A 41 -4.34 40.13 3.39
C LYS A 41 -3.14 39.37 3.98
N PRO A 42 -2.83 39.55 5.28
CA PRO A 42 -1.78 38.76 5.93
C PRO A 42 -2.14 37.27 5.94
N LEU A 43 -1.19 36.45 5.49
CA LEU A 43 -1.33 34.99 5.47
C LEU A 43 -1.23 34.42 6.89
N TYR A 44 -2.03 33.39 7.19
CA TYR A 44 -1.85 32.62 8.42
C TYR A 44 -0.45 31.99 8.47
N ARG A 45 0.14 31.91 9.66
CA ARG A 45 1.51 31.38 9.87
C ARG A 45 1.72 29.99 9.25
N SER A 46 0.70 29.13 9.31
CA SER A 46 0.66 27.81 8.66
C SER A 46 0.86 27.88 7.15
N ASP A 47 0.24 28.88 6.51
CA ASP A 47 0.20 29.06 5.06
C ASP A 47 1.42 29.82 4.55
N LYS A 48 1.93 30.78 5.32
CA LYS A 48 3.25 31.40 5.06
C LYS A 48 4.35 30.34 5.03
N ILE A 49 4.45 29.50 6.07
CA ILE A 49 5.43 28.39 6.13
C ILE A 49 5.23 27.40 4.98
N TYR A 50 3.97 27.06 4.63
CA TYR A 50 3.68 26.17 3.50
C TYR A 50 4.19 26.76 2.18
N LEU A 51 3.95 28.05 1.94
CA LEU A 51 4.34 28.72 0.71
C LEU A 51 5.86 28.97 0.64
N GLU A 52 6.51 29.37 1.73
CA GLU A 52 7.97 29.52 1.80
C GLU A 52 8.70 28.20 1.49
N ASN A 53 8.21 27.09 2.05
CA ASN A 53 8.72 25.73 1.76
C ASN A 53 8.46 25.30 0.31
N LYS A 54 7.32 25.69 -0.29
CA LYS A 54 6.99 25.35 -1.68
C LYS A 54 7.73 26.19 -2.72
N LEU A 55 8.05 27.45 -2.40
CA LEU A 55 8.74 28.38 -3.29
C LEU A 55 10.27 28.39 -3.11
N ASN A 56 10.80 27.77 -2.05
CA ASN A 56 12.20 27.86 -1.59
C ASN A 56 12.67 29.33 -1.50
N ALA A 57 11.78 30.18 -1.02
CA ALA A 57 11.89 31.63 -1.08
C ALA A 57 11.09 32.26 0.06
N SER A 58 11.66 33.26 0.71
CA SER A 58 10.93 34.11 1.65
C SER A 58 10.11 35.15 0.88
N PHE A 59 8.98 35.54 1.45
CA PHE A 59 8.21 36.68 0.98
C PHE A 59 7.67 37.45 2.18
N SER A 60 7.77 38.78 2.12
CA SER A 60 6.88 39.64 2.88
C SER A 60 5.64 39.87 2.02
N VAL A 61 4.47 39.57 2.58
CA VAL A 61 3.36 40.50 2.37
C VAL A 61 3.81 41.79 3.05
N GLU A 62 3.66 42.92 2.37
CA GLU A 62 3.95 44.22 2.96
C GLU A 62 2.88 44.47 4.02
N ASP A 63 3.27 44.42 5.30
CA ASP A 63 2.58 45.24 6.30
C ASP A 63 2.69 46.68 5.80
N GLU A 64 1.59 47.46 5.84
CA GLU A 64 1.66 48.86 5.41
C GLU A 64 2.77 49.57 6.20
N PRO A 65 3.70 50.28 5.54
CA PRO A 65 4.53 51.23 6.26
C PRO A 65 3.58 52.29 6.82
N GLU A 66 3.34 52.26 8.13
CA GLU A 66 2.58 53.30 8.81
C GLU A 66 3.20 54.65 8.42
N GLU A 67 2.44 55.49 7.70
CA GLU A 67 2.85 56.88 7.51
C GLU A 67 2.95 57.48 8.91
N GLU A 68 4.18 57.68 9.40
CA GLU A 68 4.45 58.19 10.74
C GLU A 68 3.73 59.54 10.91
N ASN A 69 2.54 59.50 11.51
CA ASN A 69 1.68 60.65 11.68
C ASN A 69 2.53 61.76 12.32
N PRO A 70 2.77 62.93 11.66
CA PRO A 70 3.80 63.89 12.07
C PRO A 70 3.48 64.64 13.38
N LEU A 71 2.43 64.20 14.06
CA LEU A 71 2.03 64.56 15.42
C LEU A 71 2.57 63.55 16.46
N LEU A 72 2.76 62.27 16.15
CA LEU A 72 3.22 61.25 17.11
C LEU A 72 4.59 61.57 17.73
N PRO A 73 5.62 61.99 16.97
CA PRO A 73 6.89 62.43 17.57
C PRO A 73 6.72 63.65 18.48
N LYS A 74 5.81 64.57 18.13
CA LYS A 74 5.58 65.83 18.87
C LYS A 74 4.75 65.62 20.14
N ILE A 75 3.75 64.73 20.10
CA ILE A 75 3.00 64.30 21.29
C ILE A 75 3.98 63.62 22.27
N LYS A 76 4.89 62.78 21.75
CA LYS A 76 5.93 62.15 22.56
C LYS A 76 6.90 63.17 23.14
N GLU A 77 7.34 64.17 22.38
CA GLU A 77 8.16 65.29 22.88
C GLU A 77 7.45 66.09 23.99
N LEU A 78 6.13 66.31 23.89
CA LEU A 78 5.32 66.93 24.95
C LEU A 78 5.21 66.07 26.22
N ILE A 79 5.20 64.74 26.08
CA ILE A 79 5.25 63.79 27.21
C ILE A 79 6.63 63.79 27.86
N ASP A 80 7.70 63.63 27.06
CA ASP A 80 9.09 63.56 27.52
C ASP A 80 9.57 64.90 28.12
N SER A 81 9.03 66.04 27.67
CA SER A 81 9.25 67.37 28.27
C SER A 81 8.30 67.72 29.43
N GLY A 82 7.32 66.87 29.73
CA GLY A 82 6.34 67.08 30.80
C GLY A 82 5.41 68.28 30.60
N ASN A 83 5.28 68.83 29.38
CA ASN A 83 4.53 70.07 29.12
C ASN A 83 3.01 69.82 28.92
N GLY A 84 2.39 69.09 29.84
CA GLY A 84 0.95 68.83 29.81
C GLY A 84 0.48 67.87 30.89
N ASP A 85 -0.75 67.40 30.74
CA ASP A 85 -1.31 66.30 31.51
C ASP A 85 -0.86 64.99 30.84
N LEU A 86 0.00 64.23 31.53
CA LEU A 86 0.56 62.97 31.06
C LEU A 86 -0.53 61.93 30.72
N GLY A 87 -1.60 61.85 31.51
CA GLY A 87 -2.69 60.91 31.26
C GLY A 87 -3.48 61.28 30.00
N ARG A 88 -3.73 62.57 29.81
CA ARG A 88 -4.41 63.09 28.62
C ARG A 88 -3.54 63.00 27.36
N LEU A 89 -2.25 63.33 27.46
CA LEU A 89 -1.31 63.20 26.34
C LEU A 89 -1.11 61.74 25.92
N GLN A 90 -1.04 60.79 26.86
CA GLN A 90 -1.02 59.35 26.53
C GLN A 90 -2.33 58.92 25.84
N SER A 91 -3.49 59.33 26.36
CA SER A 91 -4.78 59.06 25.71
C SER A 91 -4.87 59.63 24.29
N ILE A 92 -4.24 60.77 24.02
CA ILE A 92 -4.13 61.37 22.69
C ILE A 92 -3.14 60.59 21.81
N TYR A 93 -1.98 60.21 22.34
CA TYR A 93 -0.99 59.38 21.65
C TYR A 93 -1.61 58.05 21.19
N ASP A 94 -2.29 57.34 22.09
CA ASP A 94 -2.93 56.05 21.81
C ASP A 94 -4.09 56.19 20.81
N ALA A 95 -4.82 57.31 20.82
CA ALA A 95 -5.87 57.61 19.86
C ALA A 95 -5.31 57.88 18.44
N VAL A 96 -4.26 58.70 18.33
CA VAL A 96 -3.60 59.00 17.05
C VAL A 96 -2.88 57.77 16.49
N ALA A 97 -2.18 57.02 17.33
CA ALA A 97 -1.51 55.77 16.93
C ALA A 97 -2.49 54.66 16.51
N SER A 98 -3.75 54.72 16.95
CA SER A 98 -4.82 53.83 16.46
C SER A 98 -5.73 54.47 15.40
N ASN A 99 -5.28 55.56 14.76
CA ASN A 99 -5.97 56.31 13.70
C ASN A 99 -7.44 56.67 14.02
N LYS A 100 -7.73 56.98 15.30
CA LYS A 100 -9.07 57.40 15.76
C LYS A 100 -9.21 58.92 15.65
N PRO A 101 -10.40 59.43 15.27
CA PRO A 101 -10.67 60.87 15.30
C PRO A 101 -10.61 61.38 16.75
N LEU A 102 -9.82 62.42 16.97
CA LEU A 102 -9.62 63.03 18.28
C LEU A 102 -10.84 63.88 18.68
N TYR A 103 -11.17 63.94 19.98
CA TYR A 103 -12.23 64.83 20.45
C TYR A 103 -11.84 66.29 20.25
N TYR A 104 -12.80 67.16 19.93
CA TYR A 104 -12.57 68.59 19.70
C TYR A 104 -11.82 69.29 20.87
N SER A 105 -12.12 68.89 22.10
CA SER A 105 -11.43 69.35 23.31
C SER A 105 -9.94 68.97 23.35
N ASP A 106 -9.59 67.83 22.77
CA ASP A 106 -8.24 67.26 22.75
C ASP A 106 -7.43 67.80 21.57
N SER A 107 -8.06 68.06 20.42
CA SER A 107 -7.45 68.79 19.29
C SER A 107 -7.04 70.20 19.70
N LEU A 108 -7.96 70.97 20.29
CA LEU A 108 -7.66 72.31 20.82
C LEU A 108 -6.57 72.27 21.91
N TYR A 109 -6.55 71.23 22.74
CA TYR A 109 -5.53 71.05 23.76
C TYR A 109 -4.14 70.84 23.12
N LEU A 110 -4.04 69.95 22.13
CA LEU A 110 -2.80 69.67 21.42
C LEU A 110 -2.30 70.90 20.65
N GLU A 111 -3.18 71.60 19.94
CA GLU A 111 -2.85 72.87 19.25
C GLU A 111 -2.33 73.93 20.24
N SER A 112 -2.98 74.10 21.39
CA SER A 112 -2.53 75.06 22.41
C SER A 112 -1.13 74.76 22.95
N LYS A 113 -0.78 73.47 23.08
CA LYS A 113 0.51 73.02 23.61
C LYS A 113 1.63 73.10 22.58
N LEU A 114 1.37 72.69 21.33
CA LEU A 114 2.34 72.83 20.24
C LEU A 114 2.62 74.30 19.91
N ASN A 115 1.59 75.15 19.87
CA ASN A 115 1.78 76.60 19.64
C ASN A 115 2.51 77.30 20.80
N SER A 116 2.49 76.73 22.02
CA SER A 116 3.25 77.24 23.17
C SER A 116 4.77 77.05 23.03
N GLN A 117 5.26 76.12 22.20
CA GLN A 117 6.70 75.92 21.97
C GLN A 117 7.30 76.93 20.97
N ASN A 118 6.48 77.58 20.13
CA ASN A 118 6.95 78.43 19.03
C ASN A 118 7.06 79.93 19.35
N ASN A 119 6.68 80.38 20.56
CA ASN A 119 6.72 81.79 20.94
C ASN A 119 7.84 82.10 21.94
N VAL A 120 9.04 82.31 21.40
CA VAL A 120 10.03 83.21 22.00
C VAL A 120 10.21 84.39 21.04
N HIS A 121 10.26 85.60 21.61
CA HIS A 121 10.43 86.92 20.96
C HIS A 121 9.18 87.66 20.42
N VAL A 122 9.18 88.98 20.69
CA VAL A 122 8.22 90.05 20.25
C VAL A 122 6.81 89.94 20.86
N VAL A 123 6.28 90.81 21.75
CA VAL A 123 6.48 92.25 22.13
C VAL A 123 5.53 93.25 21.40
N GLU A 124 4.60 93.79 22.20
CA GLU A 124 3.88 95.07 22.10
C GLU A 124 2.79 95.38 21.06
N SER A 125 1.73 96.00 21.60
CA SER A 125 0.89 97.07 21.01
C SER A 125 -0.08 96.71 19.87
N SER A 126 -1.23 97.40 19.69
CA SER A 126 -1.56 98.77 20.08
C SER A 126 -3.08 99.03 20.25
N SER A 127 -3.42 100.07 21.04
CA SER A 127 -4.38 101.17 20.74
C SER A 127 -5.90 100.94 20.52
N GLU A 128 -6.82 101.90 20.81
CA GLU A 128 -6.81 103.14 21.64
C GLU A 128 -8.25 103.69 21.86
N ILE A 129 -8.38 104.58 22.86
CA ILE A 129 -9.19 105.83 22.95
C ILE A 129 -10.65 105.88 22.41
N TYR A 130 -11.54 106.40 23.27
CA TYR A 130 -12.46 107.49 22.89
C TYR A 130 -12.19 108.70 23.80
N GLY A 131 -12.19 109.91 23.21
CA GLY A 131 -11.82 111.17 23.86
C GLY A 131 -12.99 112.10 24.18
N ASP A 132 -12.64 113.26 24.75
CA ASP A 132 -13.54 114.31 25.25
C ASP A 132 -13.84 115.39 24.17
N ASP A 133 -14.36 116.56 24.59
CA ASP A 133 -14.59 117.82 23.86
C ASP A 133 -15.79 117.86 22.87
N ALA A 134 -16.51 118.99 22.69
CA ALA A 134 -16.60 120.24 23.47
C ALA A 134 -17.87 121.06 23.10
N LEU A 135 -18.18 122.09 23.90
CA LEU A 135 -19.25 123.07 23.66
C LEU A 135 -18.77 124.29 22.83
N PRO A 136 -19.59 124.79 21.89
CA PRO A 136 -19.67 126.20 21.54
C PRO A 136 -21.02 126.77 22.04
N THR A 137 -21.09 127.64 23.04
CA THR A 137 -20.58 129.04 23.10
C THR A 137 -21.29 129.97 22.11
N SER A 138 -21.90 131.04 22.64
CA SER A 138 -22.80 131.94 21.91
C SER A 138 -22.13 133.24 21.42
N PRO A 139 -22.57 133.80 20.27
CA PRO A 139 -22.14 135.12 19.83
C PRO A 139 -22.97 136.22 20.49
N LYS A 140 -22.39 136.93 21.46
CA LYS A 140 -22.97 138.12 22.09
C LYS A 140 -22.58 139.36 21.28
N ILE A 141 -23.54 139.97 20.58
CA ILE A 141 -23.34 141.24 19.87
C ILE A 141 -24.04 142.38 20.63
N THR A 142 -23.40 143.54 20.68
CA THR A 142 -23.79 144.78 21.37
C THR A 142 -23.13 145.93 20.60
N ILE A 143 -23.52 147.19 20.86
CA ILE A 143 -23.16 148.46 20.16
C ILE A 143 -24.16 148.80 19.02
N GLU A 144 -24.74 150.01 18.91
CA GLU A 144 -24.90 151.19 19.79
C GLU A 144 -26.14 152.02 19.34
N PRO A 145 -26.61 153.05 20.08
CA PRO A 145 -27.84 153.78 19.75
C PRO A 145 -27.63 155.02 18.84
N GLU A 146 -28.49 155.22 17.83
CA GLU A 146 -28.54 156.45 17.02
C GLU A 146 -29.67 157.40 17.50
N ASN A 147 -29.31 158.59 18.01
CA ASN A 147 -30.23 159.68 18.35
C ASN A 147 -30.29 160.74 17.19
N PRO A 148 -31.00 161.89 17.28
CA PRO A 148 -32.25 162.04 16.54
C PRO A 148 -32.14 163.06 15.39
N LYS A 149 -32.59 162.68 14.19
CA LYS A 149 -32.55 163.55 13.00
C LYS A 149 -33.64 164.62 13.05
N LYS A 150 -33.30 165.78 13.64
CA LYS A 150 -34.06 167.03 13.48
C LYS A 150 -34.08 167.43 12.00
N ILE A 151 -35.26 167.52 11.39
CA ILE A 151 -35.42 168.07 10.04
C ILE A 151 -35.98 169.50 10.18
N GLN A 152 -35.27 170.48 9.62
CA GLN A 152 -35.68 171.88 9.64
C GLN A 152 -36.72 172.15 8.54
N GLY A 153 -38.00 172.22 8.91
CA GLY A 153 -39.05 172.78 8.04
C GLY A 153 -39.13 174.30 8.21
N THR A 154 -38.89 175.06 7.14
CA THR A 154 -39.06 176.53 7.15
C THR A 154 -40.55 176.90 7.15
N MET A 155 -41.02 177.63 8.16
CA MET A 155 -42.39 178.15 8.16
C MET A 155 -42.61 179.18 7.04
N PRO A 156 -43.77 179.16 6.35
CA PRO A 156 -44.18 180.24 5.45
C PRO A 156 -44.32 181.56 6.22
N LYS A 157 -43.84 182.66 5.62
CA LYS A 157 -44.08 184.02 6.15
C LYS A 157 -45.57 184.36 6.01
N GLY A 158 -46.29 184.34 7.13
CA GLY A 158 -47.73 184.62 7.17
C GLY A 158 -48.48 184.08 8.40
N TRP A 159 -47.84 183.26 9.23
CA TRP A 159 -48.46 182.75 10.47
C TRP A 159 -48.15 183.69 11.66
N SER A 160 -49.14 184.48 12.08
CA SER A 160 -49.17 185.17 13.37
C SER A 160 -49.98 184.38 14.39
N VAL A 161 -49.44 184.16 15.59
CA VAL A 161 -50.07 183.32 16.61
C VAL A 161 -50.97 184.15 17.52
N GLU A 162 -52.27 184.19 17.21
CA GLU A 162 -53.32 184.60 18.14
C GLU A 162 -53.85 183.37 18.90
N ALA A 163 -52.98 182.80 19.74
CA ALA A 163 -53.31 181.62 20.53
C ALA A 163 -54.33 181.95 21.64
N ARG A 164 -55.61 181.62 21.40
CA ARG A 164 -56.60 181.53 22.47
C ARG A 164 -56.18 180.40 23.43
N PRO A 165 -55.99 180.66 24.75
CA PRO A 165 -55.46 179.66 25.68
C PRO A 165 -56.36 178.42 25.80
N GLU A 166 -57.67 178.57 25.59
CA GLU A 166 -58.66 177.49 25.56
C GLU A 166 -58.36 176.40 24.51
N GLU A 167 -57.69 176.74 23.41
CA GLU A 167 -57.35 175.80 22.33
C GLU A 167 -56.07 175.03 22.65
N LEU A 168 -55.06 175.68 23.25
CA LEU A 168 -53.88 174.97 23.78
C LEU A 168 -54.25 174.04 24.94
N GLU A 169 -55.20 174.42 25.80
CA GLU A 169 -55.69 173.54 26.86
C GLU A 169 -56.42 172.30 26.34
N LYS A 170 -57.05 172.35 25.17
CA LYS A 170 -57.63 171.16 24.50
C LYS A 170 -56.51 170.29 23.94
N ILE A 171 -55.62 170.87 23.12
CA ILE A 171 -54.50 170.16 22.49
C ILE A 171 -53.62 169.45 23.54
N THR A 172 -53.35 170.07 24.69
CA THR A 172 -52.57 169.44 25.77
C THR A 172 -53.33 168.33 26.50
N LYS A 173 -54.66 168.42 26.66
CA LYS A 173 -55.49 167.32 27.18
C LYS A 173 -55.53 166.15 26.19
N ASP A 174 -55.71 166.44 24.90
CA ASP A 174 -55.70 165.45 23.82
C ASP A 174 -54.36 164.71 23.75
N ILE A 175 -53.22 165.43 23.82
CA ILE A 175 -51.88 164.83 23.89
C ILE A 175 -51.72 163.95 25.14
N LEU A 176 -52.18 164.38 26.30
CA LEU A 176 -52.13 163.57 27.53
C LEU A 176 -52.97 162.30 27.42
N ASP A 177 -54.10 162.31 26.70
CA ASP A 177 -54.91 161.12 26.45
C ASP A 177 -54.31 160.23 25.34
N GLU A 178 -53.66 160.80 24.33
CA GLU A 178 -52.85 160.07 23.34
C GLU A 178 -51.67 159.36 24.00
N GLU A 179 -50.96 160.02 24.92
CA GLU A 179 -49.91 159.40 25.73
C GLU A 179 -50.43 158.24 26.60
N LYS A 180 -51.63 158.39 27.20
CA LYS A 180 -52.27 157.30 27.96
C LYS A 180 -52.62 156.12 27.05
N LYS A 181 -53.13 156.38 25.84
CA LYS A 181 -53.37 155.35 24.81
C LYS A 181 -52.08 154.62 24.45
N ILE A 182 -50.99 155.35 24.16
CA ILE A 182 -49.68 154.79 23.83
C ILE A 182 -49.12 153.96 24.99
N LYS A 183 -49.15 154.46 26.23
CA LYS A 183 -48.69 153.74 27.44
C LYS A 183 -49.51 152.46 27.70
N ASN A 184 -50.81 152.46 27.39
CA ASN A 184 -51.63 151.26 27.46
C ASN A 184 -51.34 150.28 26.31
N GLN A 185 -51.10 150.79 25.09
CA GLN A 185 -50.74 149.97 23.94
C GLN A 185 -49.35 149.31 24.08
N GLN A 186 -48.41 150.00 24.75
CA GLN A 186 -47.12 149.43 25.16
C GLN A 186 -47.31 148.24 26.10
N LYS A 187 -48.11 148.39 27.18
CA LYS A 187 -48.45 147.28 28.10
C LYS A 187 -49.11 146.10 27.39
N ILE A 188 -50.03 146.38 26.46
CA ILE A 188 -50.69 145.33 25.65
C ILE A 188 -49.66 144.61 24.77
N ASN A 189 -48.70 145.33 24.18
CA ASN A 189 -47.64 144.73 23.37
C ASN A 189 -46.63 143.93 24.23
N GLU A 190 -46.32 144.39 25.45
CA GLU A 190 -45.51 143.65 26.43
C GLU A 190 -46.19 142.33 26.82
N GLU A 191 -47.48 142.37 27.15
CA GLU A 191 -48.29 141.18 27.44
C GLU A 191 -48.36 140.22 26.23
N ILE A 192 -48.60 140.73 25.01
CA ILE A 192 -48.58 139.92 23.78
C ILE A 192 -47.22 139.26 23.57
N ASN A 193 -46.11 139.96 23.86
CA ASN A 193 -44.77 139.39 23.73
C ASN A 193 -44.44 138.37 24.84
N HIS A 194 -44.94 138.56 26.06
CA HIS A 194 -44.87 137.56 27.12
C HIS A 194 -45.66 136.29 26.75
N GLN A 195 -46.90 136.43 26.25
CA GLN A 195 -47.70 135.32 25.75
C GLN A 195 -47.04 134.60 24.57
N ARG A 196 -46.41 135.33 23.64
CA ARG A 196 -45.60 134.74 22.54
C ARG A 196 -44.41 133.94 23.06
N SER A 197 -43.71 134.41 24.09
CA SER A 197 -42.62 133.66 24.74
C SER A 197 -43.15 132.37 25.36
N ASN A 198 -44.24 132.45 26.14
CA ASN A 198 -44.87 131.31 26.79
C ASN A 198 -45.36 130.27 25.75
N LEU A 199 -45.94 130.72 24.64
CA LEU A 199 -46.31 129.88 23.50
C LEU A 199 -45.09 129.21 22.85
N SER A 200 -43.97 129.95 22.70
CA SER A 200 -42.73 129.42 22.14
C SER A 200 -42.12 128.33 23.02
N HIS A 201 -42.09 128.51 24.35
CA HIS A 201 -41.66 127.47 25.29
C HIS A 201 -42.56 126.23 25.21
N LEU A 202 -43.89 126.42 25.15
CA LEU A 202 -44.84 125.30 25.01
C LEU A 202 -44.65 124.53 23.69
N ILE A 203 -44.38 125.22 22.58
CA ILE A 203 -44.06 124.59 21.28
C ILE A 203 -42.75 123.81 21.35
N SER A 204 -41.71 124.36 22.01
CA SER A 204 -40.42 123.68 22.17
C SER A 204 -40.55 122.42 23.01
N HIS A 205 -41.17 122.49 24.20
CA HIS A 205 -41.43 121.30 25.02
C HIS A 205 -42.31 120.27 24.31
N ARG A 206 -43.33 120.71 23.55
CA ARG A 206 -44.13 119.78 22.74
C ARG A 206 -43.26 119.00 21.75
N LYS A 207 -42.34 119.65 21.03
CA LYS A 207 -41.39 118.97 20.13
C LYS A 207 -40.47 118.01 20.89
N GLU A 208 -39.93 118.42 22.03
CA GLU A 208 -39.11 117.54 22.88
C GLU A 208 -39.87 116.28 23.34
N TYR A 209 -41.16 116.40 23.68
CA TYR A 209 -42.00 115.26 24.04
C TYR A 209 -42.35 114.39 22.83
N GLU A 210 -42.69 114.98 21.68
CA GLU A 210 -42.92 114.23 20.43
C GLU A 210 -41.65 113.47 19.98
N GLU A 211 -40.46 114.05 20.16
CA GLU A 211 -39.17 113.37 19.96
C GLU A 211 -38.93 112.23 20.96
N LYS A 212 -39.23 112.42 22.25
CA LYS A 212 -39.11 111.35 23.26
C LYS A 212 -40.03 110.18 22.92
N ILE A 213 -41.29 110.47 22.54
CA ILE A 213 -42.29 109.47 22.12
C ILE A 213 -41.85 108.73 20.84
N THR A 214 -41.27 109.40 19.84
CA THR A 214 -40.79 108.70 18.64
C THR A 214 -39.56 107.82 18.92
N LYS A 215 -38.62 108.28 19.76
CA LYS A 215 -37.47 107.49 20.21
C LYS A 215 -37.91 106.25 20.99
N GLU A 216 -38.76 106.41 22.00
CA GLU A 216 -39.32 105.30 22.79
C GLU A 216 -40.11 104.31 21.92
N LYS A 217 -40.98 104.80 21.03
CA LYS A 217 -41.69 103.94 20.06
C LYS A 217 -40.73 103.14 19.19
N SER A 218 -39.65 103.75 18.70
CA SER A 218 -38.67 103.05 17.86
C SER A 218 -37.92 101.95 18.61
N LEU A 219 -37.59 102.19 19.89
CA LEU A 219 -36.97 101.21 20.78
C LEU A 219 -37.90 100.02 21.04
N LEU A 220 -39.16 100.29 21.42
CA LEU A 220 -40.19 99.25 21.63
C LEU A 220 -40.46 98.47 20.35
N GLU A 221 -40.53 99.12 19.18
CA GLU A 221 -40.72 98.44 17.90
C GLU A 221 -39.53 97.56 17.52
N SER A 222 -38.30 97.95 17.89
CA SER A 222 -37.09 97.12 17.72
C SER A 222 -37.13 95.89 18.64
N GLN A 223 -37.45 96.08 19.92
CA GLN A 223 -37.58 94.99 20.90
C GLN A 223 -38.68 93.99 20.48
N ILE A 224 -39.84 94.48 20.03
CA ILE A 224 -40.93 93.63 19.53
C ILE A 224 -40.51 92.83 18.28
N LYS A 225 -39.65 93.37 17.41
CA LYS A 225 -39.09 92.63 16.27
C LYS A 225 -38.12 91.53 16.73
N GLU A 226 -37.25 91.84 17.69
CA GLU A 226 -36.30 90.88 18.25
C GLU A 226 -37.02 89.71 18.96
N GLU A 227 -38.01 89.99 19.81
CA GLU A 227 -38.81 88.96 20.49
C GLU A 227 -39.63 88.12 19.51
N ARG A 228 -40.14 88.70 18.41
CA ARG A 228 -40.78 87.91 17.34
C ARG A 228 -39.80 86.92 16.69
N ILE A 229 -38.55 87.31 16.45
CA ILE A 229 -37.51 86.42 15.90
C ILE A 229 -37.15 85.31 16.90
N LYS A 230 -37.09 85.62 18.21
CA LYS A 230 -36.89 84.61 19.27
C LYS A 230 -38.06 83.60 19.32
N ILE A 231 -39.30 84.07 19.29
CA ILE A 231 -40.50 83.22 19.26
C ILE A 231 -40.53 82.36 17.98
N GLU A 232 -40.17 82.91 16.82
CA GLU A 232 -40.13 82.17 15.56
C GLU A 232 -39.06 81.07 15.55
N THR A 233 -37.85 81.37 16.03
CA THR A 233 -36.77 80.36 16.15
C THR A 233 -37.11 79.29 17.19
N GLN A 234 -37.66 79.66 18.34
CA GLN A 234 -38.16 78.71 19.33
C GLN A 234 -39.29 77.81 18.78
N THR A 235 -40.19 78.37 17.97
CA THR A 235 -41.28 77.61 17.31
C THR A 235 -40.72 76.61 16.30
N LYS A 236 -39.72 77.01 15.49
CA LYS A 236 -39.02 76.11 14.55
C LYS A 236 -38.36 74.94 15.28
N LEU A 237 -37.60 75.21 16.35
CA LEU A 237 -36.97 74.18 17.19
C LEU A 237 -38.01 73.25 17.84
N SER A 238 -39.14 73.78 18.33
CA SER A 238 -40.23 72.98 18.90
C SER A 238 -40.83 72.01 17.87
N ASN A 239 -41.07 72.48 16.64
CA ASN A 239 -41.58 71.65 15.55
C ASN A 239 -40.58 70.57 15.13
N GLU A 240 -39.28 70.88 15.10
CA GLU A 240 -38.22 69.90 14.84
C GLU A 240 -38.19 68.80 15.93
N ILE A 241 -38.26 69.20 17.20
CA ILE A 241 -38.33 68.27 18.35
C ILE A 241 -39.57 67.36 18.26
N ILE A 242 -40.70 67.84 17.71
CA ILE A 242 -41.89 67.00 17.46
C ILE A 242 -41.62 65.99 16.33
N ALA A 243 -41.06 66.43 15.21
CA ALA A 243 -40.72 65.55 14.09
C ALA A 243 -39.72 64.44 14.49
N GLN A 244 -38.66 64.80 15.23
CA GLN A 244 -37.68 63.85 15.76
C GLN A 244 -38.32 62.83 16.73
N LYS A 245 -39.32 63.23 17.54
CA LYS A 245 -40.06 62.31 18.41
C LYS A 245 -40.92 61.32 17.61
N GLU A 246 -41.58 61.77 16.53
CA GLU A 246 -42.34 60.88 15.65
C GLU A 246 -41.45 59.88 14.93
N GLU A 247 -40.28 60.31 14.46
CA GLU A 247 -39.28 59.42 13.86
C GLU A 247 -38.76 58.39 14.86
N LEU A 248 -38.41 58.82 16.09
CA LEU A 248 -37.98 57.92 17.15
C LEU A 248 -39.04 56.85 17.48
N GLU A 249 -40.33 57.18 17.43
CA GLU A 249 -41.42 56.20 17.59
C GLU A 249 -41.60 55.25 16.40
N LYS A 250 -41.24 55.66 15.18
CA LYS A 250 -41.16 54.75 14.02
C LYS A 250 -39.98 53.78 14.22
N VAL A 251 -38.78 54.29 14.49
CA VAL A 251 -37.56 53.50 14.75
C VAL A 251 -37.74 52.51 15.91
N LYS A 252 -38.43 52.89 17.00
CA LYS A 252 -38.77 51.97 18.09
C LYS A 252 -39.65 50.79 17.63
N LYS A 253 -40.68 51.05 16.81
CA LYS A 253 -41.59 50.02 16.28
C LYS A 253 -40.86 49.08 15.32
N ASP A 254 -40.01 49.62 14.45
CA ASP A 254 -39.21 48.83 13.51
C ASP A 254 -38.16 47.98 14.25
N ARG A 255 -37.47 48.55 15.25
CA ARG A 255 -36.57 47.79 16.14
C ARG A 255 -37.30 46.64 16.84
N ALA A 256 -38.52 46.88 17.35
CA ALA A 256 -39.33 45.82 17.97
C ALA A 256 -39.79 44.74 16.96
N SER A 257 -40.04 45.12 15.70
CA SER A 257 -40.34 44.19 14.60
C SER A 257 -39.13 43.33 14.23
N ILE A 258 -37.94 43.94 14.13
CA ILE A 258 -36.68 43.28 13.85
C ILE A 258 -36.30 42.29 14.97
N ILE A 259 -36.40 42.68 16.25
CA ILE A 259 -36.14 41.80 17.39
C ILE A 259 -37.05 40.55 17.33
N LYS A 260 -38.36 40.72 17.09
CA LYS A 260 -39.30 39.59 16.94
C LYS A 260 -38.92 38.64 15.80
N LYS A 261 -38.41 39.16 14.67
CA LYS A 261 -37.90 38.32 13.57
C LYS A 261 -36.69 37.52 14.01
N ILE A 262 -35.68 38.18 14.60
CA ILE A 262 -34.44 37.57 15.11
C ILE A 262 -34.75 36.46 16.12
N ASP A 263 -35.64 36.69 17.09
CA ASP A 263 -36.05 35.65 18.06
C ASP A 263 -36.77 34.48 17.38
N SER A 264 -37.64 34.76 16.40
CA SER A 264 -38.32 33.70 15.64
C SER A 264 -37.34 32.82 14.86
N GLU A 265 -36.30 33.41 14.26
CA GLU A 265 -35.26 32.70 13.50
C GLU A 265 -34.30 31.96 14.42
N LYS A 266 -33.86 32.60 15.51
CA LYS A 266 -33.07 31.97 16.57
C LYS A 266 -33.75 30.71 17.10
N THR A 267 -35.07 30.73 17.34
CA THR A 267 -35.78 29.51 17.77
C THR A 267 -35.97 28.46 16.67
N LYS A 268 -36.02 28.83 15.38
CA LYS A 268 -36.00 27.87 14.26
C LYS A 268 -34.64 27.17 14.20
N ILE A 269 -33.55 27.94 14.12
CA ILE A 269 -32.16 27.44 14.07
C ILE A 269 -31.87 26.56 15.30
N SER A 270 -32.33 26.94 16.49
CA SER A 270 -32.15 26.13 17.71
C SER A 270 -32.87 24.77 17.64
N ARG A 271 -34.06 24.72 17.02
CA ARG A 271 -34.80 23.47 16.79
C ARG A 271 -34.16 22.60 15.71
N GLU A 272 -33.68 23.22 14.64
CA GLU A 272 -33.00 22.53 13.55
C GLU A 272 -31.67 21.91 14.02
N LEU A 273 -30.83 22.67 14.72
CA LEU A 273 -29.58 22.20 15.32
C LEU A 273 -29.82 21.01 16.28
N LEU A 274 -30.92 21.02 17.03
CA LEU A 274 -31.31 19.91 17.90
C LEU A 274 -31.74 18.67 17.10
N SER A 275 -32.44 18.86 15.97
CA SER A 275 -32.78 17.79 15.03
C SER A 275 -31.52 17.17 14.39
N GLN A 276 -30.62 17.99 13.87
CA GLN A 276 -29.35 17.56 13.27
C GLN A 276 -28.50 16.78 14.28
N LYS A 277 -28.41 17.24 15.54
CA LYS A 277 -27.71 16.51 16.61
C LYS A 277 -28.34 15.14 16.92
N ARG A 278 -29.67 15.01 16.86
CA ARG A 278 -30.35 13.70 17.01
C ARG A 278 -30.07 12.77 15.83
N GLN A 279 -30.12 13.29 14.60
CA GLN A 279 -29.80 12.52 13.40
C GLN A 279 -28.34 12.02 13.41
N LEU A 280 -27.40 12.87 13.80
CA LEU A 280 -25.99 12.50 13.94
C LEU A 280 -25.77 11.41 15.00
N ALA A 281 -26.40 11.53 16.17
CA ALA A 281 -26.34 10.49 17.21
C ALA A 281 -26.98 9.16 16.76
N GLN A 282 -28.07 9.21 15.99
CA GLN A 282 -28.68 8.02 15.40
C GLN A 282 -27.75 7.37 14.36
N ALA A 283 -27.13 8.15 13.48
CA ALA A 283 -26.19 7.66 12.48
C ALA A 283 -24.95 7.01 13.13
N GLN A 284 -24.43 7.57 14.23
CA GLN A 284 -23.34 6.95 15.01
C GLN A 284 -23.75 5.59 15.60
N LEU A 285 -24.95 5.47 16.16
CA LEU A 285 -25.49 4.21 16.68
C LEU A 285 -25.84 3.18 15.58
N GLU A 286 -25.97 3.62 14.33
CA GLU A 286 -26.16 2.75 13.16
C GLU A 286 -24.80 2.27 12.61
N GLN A 287 -23.83 3.19 12.48
CA GLN A 287 -22.44 2.88 12.14
C GLN A 287 -21.86 1.84 13.11
N GLU A 288 -22.03 2.02 14.43
CA GLU A 288 -21.53 1.07 15.44
C GLU A 288 -22.13 -0.35 15.26
N LYS A 289 -23.38 -0.47 14.81
CA LYS A 289 -24.03 -1.77 14.52
C LYS A 289 -23.47 -2.40 13.25
N ILE A 290 -23.24 -1.59 12.22
CA ILE A 290 -22.66 -2.03 10.94
C ILE A 290 -21.22 -2.50 11.15
N GLU A 291 -20.38 -1.73 11.87
CA GLU A 291 -19.01 -2.12 12.23
C GLU A 291 -18.99 -3.43 13.05
N LYS A 292 -19.91 -3.56 14.02
CA LYS A 292 -20.11 -4.81 14.78
C LYS A 292 -20.63 -5.98 13.94
N GLN A 293 -21.24 -5.74 12.77
CA GLN A 293 -21.59 -6.81 11.82
C GLN A 293 -20.39 -7.18 10.94
N VAL A 294 -19.71 -6.18 10.35
CA VAL A 294 -18.53 -6.36 9.51
C VAL A 294 -17.42 -7.12 10.25
N THR A 295 -17.17 -6.84 11.52
CA THR A 295 -16.18 -7.59 12.32
C THR A 295 -16.56 -9.06 12.52
N ARG A 296 -17.84 -9.38 12.77
CA ARG A 296 -18.31 -10.78 12.86
C ARG A 296 -18.21 -11.52 11.52
N GLU A 297 -18.50 -10.84 10.42
CA GLU A 297 -18.38 -11.41 9.07
C GLU A 297 -16.91 -11.64 8.70
N GLN A 298 -16.02 -10.70 9.02
CA GLN A 298 -14.57 -10.87 8.88
C GLN A 298 -14.04 -12.03 9.73
N GLU A 299 -14.46 -12.16 10.98
CA GLU A 299 -14.12 -13.32 11.83
C GLU A 299 -14.59 -14.65 11.23
N LEU A 300 -15.82 -14.69 10.69
CA LEU A 300 -16.40 -15.89 10.10
C LEU A 300 -15.69 -16.28 8.80
N LEU A 301 -15.37 -15.29 7.94
CA LEU A 301 -14.54 -15.48 6.75
C LEU A 301 -13.14 -15.98 7.10
N ALA A 302 -12.50 -15.42 8.13
CA ALA A 302 -11.19 -15.85 8.60
C ALA A 302 -11.21 -17.29 9.16
N LYS A 303 -12.26 -17.67 9.88
CA LYS A 303 -12.48 -19.05 10.37
C LYS A 303 -12.68 -20.04 9.20
N MET A 304 -13.51 -19.70 8.21
CA MET A 304 -13.68 -20.56 7.03
C MET A 304 -12.39 -20.68 6.19
N ALA A 305 -11.63 -19.59 6.03
CA ALA A 305 -10.36 -19.62 5.32
C ALA A 305 -9.29 -20.47 6.05
N SER A 306 -9.24 -20.41 7.38
CA SER A 306 -8.33 -21.27 8.17
C SER A 306 -8.75 -22.74 8.10
N GLU A 307 -10.04 -23.05 8.15
CA GLU A 307 -10.56 -24.40 8.01
C GLU A 307 -10.30 -24.98 6.60
N GLN A 308 -10.55 -24.22 5.53
CA GLN A 308 -10.21 -24.62 4.17
C GLN A 308 -8.71 -24.90 4.01
N LYS A 309 -7.85 -24.06 4.60
CA LYS A 309 -6.40 -24.27 4.60
C LYS A 309 -5.98 -25.55 5.34
N LEU A 310 -6.63 -25.89 6.47
CA LEU A 310 -6.40 -27.14 7.20
C LEU A 310 -6.83 -28.36 6.36
N ARG A 311 -8.06 -28.35 5.82
CA ARG A 311 -8.57 -29.43 4.96
C ARG A 311 -7.69 -29.68 3.72
N LEU A 312 -7.16 -28.61 3.11
CA LEU A 312 -6.21 -28.72 1.99
C LEU A 312 -4.86 -29.31 2.41
N LEU A 313 -4.38 -29.00 3.63
CA LEU A 313 -3.14 -29.55 4.18
C LEU A 313 -3.29 -31.05 4.48
N GLU A 314 -4.42 -31.45 5.08
CA GLU A 314 -4.79 -32.86 5.31
C GLU A 314 -4.88 -33.63 3.98
N GLN A 315 -5.54 -33.07 2.97
CA GLN A 315 -5.61 -33.67 1.62
C GLN A 315 -4.21 -33.81 0.98
N ALA A 316 -3.32 -32.84 1.16
CA ALA A 316 -1.94 -32.93 0.68
C ALA A 316 -1.13 -34.01 1.41
N GLN A 317 -1.33 -34.19 2.72
CA GLN A 317 -0.72 -35.27 3.50
C GLN A 317 -1.23 -36.64 3.05
N ILE A 318 -2.54 -36.81 2.88
CA ILE A 318 -3.15 -38.06 2.39
C ILE A 318 -2.65 -38.38 0.97
N ALA A 319 -2.57 -37.39 0.08
CA ALA A 319 -2.03 -37.58 -1.27
C ALA A 319 -0.55 -37.98 -1.26
N HIS A 320 0.25 -37.43 -0.35
CA HIS A 320 1.65 -37.84 -0.16
C HIS A 320 1.76 -39.28 0.38
N GLU A 321 0.92 -39.66 1.34
CA GLU A 321 0.90 -41.02 1.88
C GLU A 321 0.47 -42.05 0.83
N ILE A 322 -0.57 -41.76 0.05
CA ILE A 322 -1.00 -42.59 -1.09
C ILE A 322 0.16 -42.76 -2.08
N LYS A 323 0.91 -41.70 -2.37
CA LYS A 323 2.08 -41.79 -3.27
C LYS A 323 3.22 -42.65 -2.69
N SER A 324 3.47 -42.61 -1.38
CA SER A 324 4.43 -43.51 -0.72
C SER A 324 3.99 -44.97 -0.85
N ARG A 325 2.75 -45.26 -0.44
CA ARG A 325 2.16 -46.60 -0.53
C ARG A 325 2.10 -47.12 -1.97
N GLN A 326 1.93 -46.26 -2.97
CA GLN A 326 2.04 -46.62 -4.39
C GLN A 326 3.46 -47.03 -4.78
N ALA A 327 4.49 -46.30 -4.35
CA ALA A 327 5.88 -46.67 -4.61
C ALA A 327 6.29 -47.98 -3.89
N GLU A 328 5.79 -48.20 -2.67
CA GLU A 328 5.94 -49.45 -1.91
C GLU A 328 5.24 -50.64 -2.62
N LEU A 329 4.05 -50.41 -3.17
CA LEU A 329 3.32 -51.39 -3.98
C LEU A 329 4.04 -51.70 -5.31
N GLU A 330 4.59 -50.68 -5.97
CA GLU A 330 5.36 -50.83 -7.21
C GLU A 330 6.64 -51.66 -6.96
N LYS A 331 7.35 -51.39 -5.86
CA LYS A 331 8.51 -52.18 -5.44
C LYS A 331 8.12 -53.63 -5.13
N THR A 332 7.09 -53.84 -4.31
CA THR A 332 6.68 -55.22 -3.94
C THR A 332 6.15 -56.04 -5.12
N LYS A 333 5.65 -55.39 -6.20
CA LYS A 333 5.41 -56.06 -7.49
C LYS A 333 6.71 -56.47 -8.18
N GLN A 334 7.72 -55.61 -8.23
CA GLN A 334 9.04 -55.94 -8.79
C GLN A 334 9.69 -57.11 -8.03
N ASP A 335 9.67 -57.05 -6.69
CA ASP A 335 10.13 -58.14 -5.82
C ASP A 335 9.37 -59.46 -6.12
N TYR A 336 8.04 -59.40 -6.35
CA TYR A 336 7.22 -60.56 -6.71
C TYR A 336 7.55 -61.10 -8.12
N ASP A 337 7.70 -60.25 -9.12
CA ASP A 337 8.05 -60.65 -10.50
C ASP A 337 9.45 -61.26 -10.58
N GLU A 338 10.39 -60.81 -9.73
CA GLU A 338 11.68 -61.46 -9.55
C GLU A 338 11.52 -62.86 -8.94
N ILE A 339 10.80 -63.00 -7.82
CA ILE A 339 10.52 -64.30 -7.19
C ILE A 339 9.83 -65.26 -8.17
N VAL A 340 8.85 -64.79 -8.95
CA VAL A 340 8.19 -65.60 -9.99
C VAL A 340 9.17 -66.02 -11.09
N SER A 341 10.17 -65.20 -11.41
CA SER A 341 11.21 -65.53 -12.38
C SER A 341 12.21 -66.56 -11.83
N GLN A 342 12.66 -66.39 -10.57
CA GLN A 342 13.49 -67.37 -9.86
C GLN A 342 12.77 -68.73 -9.75
N VAL A 343 11.49 -68.75 -9.35
CA VAL A 343 10.67 -69.98 -9.25
C VAL A 343 10.42 -70.65 -10.61
N LYS A 344 10.37 -69.90 -11.73
CA LYS A 344 10.35 -70.50 -13.07
C LYS A 344 11.68 -71.19 -13.40
N GLU A 345 12.80 -70.56 -13.07
CA GLU A 345 14.13 -71.13 -13.28
C GLU A 345 14.37 -72.37 -12.41
N GLU A 346 13.97 -72.34 -11.14
CA GLU A 346 13.99 -73.51 -10.25
C GLU A 346 13.10 -74.65 -10.76
N LYS A 347 11.91 -74.35 -11.28
CA LYS A 347 11.05 -75.37 -11.91
C LYS A 347 11.67 -75.98 -13.17
N ALA A 348 12.42 -75.21 -13.95
CA ALA A 348 13.19 -75.74 -15.08
C ALA A 348 14.30 -76.68 -14.60
N LYS A 349 15.12 -76.25 -13.63
CA LYS A 349 16.15 -77.08 -12.97
C LYS A 349 15.55 -78.34 -12.34
N PHE A 350 14.37 -78.25 -11.73
CA PHE A 350 13.67 -79.40 -11.16
C PHE A 350 13.19 -80.38 -12.25
N ALA A 351 12.64 -79.89 -13.36
CA ALA A 351 12.24 -80.73 -14.49
C ALA A 351 13.44 -81.41 -15.17
N GLU A 352 14.61 -80.77 -15.19
CA GLU A 352 15.87 -81.39 -15.59
C GLU A 352 16.32 -82.45 -14.57
N SER A 353 16.23 -82.17 -13.27
CA SER A 353 16.52 -83.17 -12.22
C SER A 353 15.58 -84.39 -12.30
N GLU A 354 14.32 -84.21 -12.72
CA GLU A 354 13.37 -85.29 -12.91
C GLU A 354 13.67 -86.13 -14.17
N LYS A 355 14.11 -85.50 -15.27
CA LYS A 355 14.65 -86.21 -16.45
C LYS A 355 15.88 -87.03 -16.09
N LEU A 356 16.83 -86.44 -15.36
CA LEU A 356 18.02 -87.12 -14.86
C LEU A 356 17.65 -88.30 -13.93
N LYS A 357 16.70 -88.11 -13.02
CA LYS A 357 16.19 -89.17 -12.12
C LYS A 357 15.51 -90.32 -12.88
N LYS A 358 14.83 -90.04 -14.00
CA LYS A 358 14.27 -91.06 -14.90
C LYS A 358 15.37 -91.83 -15.64
N LEU A 359 16.39 -91.12 -16.15
CA LEU A 359 17.55 -91.73 -16.83
C LEU A 359 18.40 -92.60 -15.88
N ILE A 360 18.63 -92.14 -14.65
CA ILE A 360 19.31 -92.92 -13.61
C ILE A 360 18.52 -94.21 -13.32
N LYS A 361 17.19 -94.14 -13.21
CA LYS A 361 16.35 -95.33 -13.00
C LYS A 361 16.41 -96.33 -14.16
N SER A 362 16.45 -95.89 -15.42
CA SER A 362 16.62 -96.83 -16.54
C SER A 362 18.02 -97.45 -16.55
N GLN A 363 19.06 -96.68 -16.24
CA GLN A 363 20.43 -97.20 -16.08
C GLN A 363 20.55 -98.18 -14.90
N GLU A 364 19.87 -97.94 -13.78
CA GLU A 364 19.76 -98.88 -12.65
C GLU A 364 19.08 -100.19 -13.07
N GLN A 365 18.00 -100.12 -13.84
CA GLN A 365 17.29 -101.30 -14.38
C GLN A 365 18.15 -102.09 -15.37
N GLU A 366 18.81 -101.41 -16.32
CA GLU A 366 19.78 -102.01 -17.25
C GLU A 366 20.92 -102.70 -16.50
N LEU A 367 21.41 -102.10 -15.41
CA LEU A 367 22.48 -102.64 -14.58
C LEU A 367 22.02 -103.82 -13.71
N ILE A 368 20.74 -103.88 -13.31
CA ILE A 368 20.12 -105.06 -12.70
C ILE A 368 20.01 -106.19 -13.74
N ILE A 369 19.47 -105.93 -14.93
CA ILE A 369 19.36 -106.90 -16.02
C ILE A 369 20.76 -107.43 -16.41
N ALA A 370 21.78 -106.57 -16.44
CA ALA A 370 23.17 -106.98 -16.68
C ALA A 370 23.75 -107.85 -15.55
N LYS A 371 23.34 -107.64 -14.30
CA LYS A 371 23.69 -108.53 -13.16
C LYS A 371 22.97 -109.88 -13.25
N GLU A 372 21.71 -109.90 -13.64
CA GLU A 372 20.92 -111.13 -13.84
C GLU A 372 21.48 -111.97 -14.99
N ASN A 373 21.70 -111.36 -16.16
CA ASN A 373 22.37 -112.01 -17.31
C ASN A 373 23.76 -112.54 -16.94
N ARG A 374 24.52 -111.82 -16.10
CA ARG A 374 25.82 -112.26 -15.58
C ARG A 374 25.68 -113.44 -14.60
N LEU A 375 24.64 -113.46 -13.77
CA LEU A 375 24.36 -114.55 -12.84
C LEU A 375 23.96 -115.82 -13.61
N ASP A 376 23.13 -115.71 -14.66
CA ASP A 376 22.77 -116.84 -15.51
C ASP A 376 23.94 -117.36 -16.35
N LEU A 377 24.83 -116.48 -16.82
CA LEU A 377 26.10 -116.90 -17.41
C LEU A 377 26.97 -117.66 -16.40
N ILE A 378 27.06 -117.20 -15.14
CA ILE A 378 27.78 -117.90 -14.07
C ILE A 378 27.13 -119.27 -13.76
N ASN A 379 25.80 -119.34 -13.69
CA ASN A 379 25.05 -120.59 -13.49
C ASN A 379 25.27 -121.57 -14.65
N THR A 380 25.36 -121.08 -15.88
CA THR A 380 25.63 -121.89 -17.08
C THR A 380 27.06 -122.42 -17.04
N ILE A 381 28.05 -121.57 -16.76
CA ILE A 381 29.46 -121.96 -16.55
C ILE A 381 29.60 -122.96 -15.39
N ALA A 382 28.80 -122.86 -14.34
CA ALA A 382 28.79 -123.82 -13.24
C ALA A 382 28.28 -125.21 -13.68
N LYS A 383 27.17 -125.26 -14.43
CA LYS A 383 26.66 -126.51 -15.04
C LYS A 383 27.66 -127.14 -16.01
N GLU A 384 28.33 -126.33 -16.83
CA GLU A 384 29.39 -126.81 -17.73
C GLU A 384 30.59 -127.38 -16.96
N LYS A 385 31.04 -126.72 -15.89
CA LYS A 385 32.10 -127.24 -15.00
C LYS A 385 31.70 -128.57 -14.35
N GLU A 386 30.44 -128.71 -13.92
CA GLU A 386 29.93 -129.98 -13.39
C GLU A 386 29.91 -131.09 -14.45
N LEU A 387 29.50 -130.76 -15.69
CA LEU A 387 29.52 -131.68 -16.83
C LEU A 387 30.95 -132.12 -17.19
N ILE A 388 31.92 -131.19 -17.13
CA ILE A 388 33.34 -131.47 -17.33
C ILE A 388 33.88 -132.38 -16.23
N LEU A 389 33.52 -132.14 -14.97
CA LEU A 389 33.89 -133.03 -13.85
C LEU A 389 33.37 -134.45 -14.06
N LYS A 390 32.07 -134.61 -14.38
CA LYS A 390 31.47 -135.92 -14.70
C LYS A 390 32.17 -136.63 -15.85
N LYS A 391 32.47 -135.94 -16.95
CA LYS A 391 33.27 -136.49 -18.06
C LYS A 391 34.68 -136.89 -17.64
N THR A 392 35.32 -136.10 -16.77
CA THR A 392 36.66 -136.40 -16.22
C THR A 392 36.65 -137.66 -15.34
N GLU A 393 35.57 -137.92 -14.60
CA GLU A 393 35.40 -139.15 -13.82
C GLU A 393 35.11 -140.37 -14.70
N GLU A 394 34.28 -140.21 -15.74
CA GLU A 394 34.11 -141.24 -16.77
C GLU A 394 35.43 -141.61 -17.46
N GLU A 395 36.26 -140.63 -17.82
CA GLU A 395 37.59 -140.89 -18.39
C GLU A 395 38.50 -141.60 -17.40
N LYS A 396 38.52 -141.22 -16.11
CA LYS A 396 39.26 -141.96 -15.07
C LYS A 396 38.78 -143.42 -14.94
N LEU A 397 37.48 -143.70 -15.13
CA LEU A 397 36.95 -145.06 -15.14
C LEU A 397 37.34 -145.85 -16.41
N LYS A 398 37.28 -145.21 -17.59
CA LYS A 398 37.75 -145.79 -18.88
C LYS A 398 39.26 -146.07 -18.86
N LEU A 399 40.05 -145.20 -18.22
CA LEU A 399 41.48 -145.39 -18.05
C LEU A 399 41.78 -146.60 -17.14
N LYS A 400 41.03 -146.76 -16.03
CA LYS A 400 41.16 -147.92 -15.13
C LYS A 400 40.95 -149.24 -15.88
N SER A 401 39.87 -149.39 -16.65
CA SER A 401 39.60 -150.64 -17.40
C SER A 401 40.66 -150.91 -18.49
N GLN A 402 41.19 -149.87 -19.16
CA GLN A 402 42.36 -150.02 -20.03
C GLN A 402 43.60 -150.56 -19.29
N THR A 403 43.87 -150.11 -18.05
CA THR A 403 45.01 -150.64 -17.28
C THR A 403 44.82 -152.09 -16.83
N GLU A 404 43.59 -152.63 -16.85
CA GLU A 404 43.33 -154.05 -16.54
C GLU A 404 43.50 -154.94 -17.78
N LEU A 405 43.01 -154.51 -18.95
CA LEU A 405 43.31 -155.16 -20.23
C LEU A 405 44.83 -155.25 -20.48
N GLY A 406 45.57 -154.18 -20.17
CA GLY A 406 47.04 -154.17 -20.25
C GLY A 406 47.75 -155.16 -19.31
N LYS A 407 47.09 -155.61 -18.22
CA LYS A 407 47.60 -156.67 -17.32
C LYS A 407 47.26 -158.08 -17.83
N GLN A 408 46.24 -158.24 -18.68
CA GLN A 408 45.90 -159.53 -19.32
C GLN A 408 46.84 -159.83 -20.48
N LEU A 409 47.05 -158.88 -21.41
CA LEU A 409 47.96 -159.05 -22.56
C LEU A 409 49.38 -159.49 -22.15
N LYS A 410 49.93 -158.90 -21.08
CA LYS A 410 51.25 -159.26 -20.52
C LYS A 410 51.35 -160.67 -19.90
N LYS A 411 50.23 -161.39 -19.76
CA LYS A 411 50.21 -162.82 -19.39
C LYS A 411 50.24 -163.72 -20.63
N GLU A 412 49.51 -163.36 -21.68
CA GLU A 412 49.43 -164.13 -22.93
C GLU A 412 50.74 -164.08 -23.71
N GLU A 413 51.39 -162.91 -23.76
CA GLU A 413 52.71 -162.69 -24.37
C GLU A 413 53.77 -163.68 -23.83
N LYS A 414 53.77 -163.92 -22.52
CA LYS A 414 54.69 -164.87 -21.85
C LYS A 414 54.38 -166.34 -22.18
N ALA A 415 53.13 -166.67 -22.48
CA ALA A 415 52.74 -168.02 -22.90
C ALA A 415 53.18 -168.30 -24.35
N TYR A 416 53.08 -167.30 -25.24
CA TYR A 416 53.46 -167.42 -26.65
C TYR A 416 54.96 -167.73 -26.83
N ASP A 417 55.82 -167.05 -26.08
CA ASP A 417 57.28 -167.16 -26.20
C ASP A 417 57.82 -168.53 -25.73
N LEU A 418 57.14 -169.16 -24.76
CA LEU A 418 57.38 -170.55 -24.34
C LEU A 418 56.96 -171.58 -25.40
N LEU A 419 55.98 -171.26 -26.23
CA LEU A 419 55.53 -172.11 -27.34
C LEU A 419 56.50 -172.03 -28.53
N LYS A 420 56.97 -170.82 -28.86
CA LYS A 420 57.94 -170.53 -29.93
C LYS A 420 59.22 -171.37 -29.76
N LYS A 421 59.83 -171.33 -28.57
CA LYS A 421 61.07 -172.07 -28.22
C LYS A 421 60.93 -173.61 -28.24
N LYS A 422 59.71 -174.15 -28.23
CA LYS A 422 59.47 -175.60 -28.41
C LYS A 422 59.46 -176.01 -29.89
N ARG A 423 59.03 -175.14 -30.80
CA ARG A 423 58.84 -175.46 -32.23
C ARG A 423 60.18 -175.63 -32.95
N GLU A 424 61.13 -174.74 -32.72
CA GLU A 424 62.46 -174.71 -33.38
C GLU A 424 63.30 -175.97 -33.08
N LYS A 425 63.15 -176.53 -31.86
CA LYS A 425 63.84 -177.77 -31.44
C LYS A 425 63.35 -179.05 -32.14
N ILE A 426 62.13 -179.04 -32.69
CA ILE A 426 61.55 -180.18 -33.41
C ILE A 426 61.98 -180.13 -34.88
N GLU A 427 61.89 -178.96 -35.50
CA GLU A 427 62.15 -178.77 -36.93
C GLU A 427 63.62 -179.01 -37.33
N SER A 428 64.55 -178.67 -36.43
CA SER A 428 65.99 -178.92 -36.58
C SER A 428 66.35 -180.41 -36.61
N GLN A 429 65.67 -181.27 -35.83
CA GLN A 429 65.92 -182.72 -35.82
C GLN A 429 65.49 -183.42 -37.12
N ILE A 430 64.42 -182.92 -37.76
CA ILE A 430 63.87 -183.51 -38.99
C ILE A 430 64.82 -183.28 -40.19
N LYS A 431 65.39 -182.08 -40.33
CA LYS A 431 66.30 -181.73 -41.44
C LYS A 431 67.57 -182.59 -41.48
N ILE A 432 68.11 -183.01 -40.32
CA ILE A 432 69.37 -183.78 -40.25
C ILE A 432 69.19 -185.24 -40.70
N LYS A 433 68.06 -185.89 -40.36
CA LYS A 433 67.84 -187.32 -40.68
C LYS A 433 67.70 -187.57 -42.19
N ASN A 434 67.04 -186.68 -42.93
CA ASN A 434 66.77 -186.89 -44.36
C ASN A 434 68.02 -186.74 -45.26
N LYS A 435 69.06 -186.01 -44.83
CA LYS A 435 70.25 -185.78 -45.67
C LYS A 435 71.12 -187.04 -45.80
N LYS A 436 71.35 -187.76 -44.71
CA LYS A 436 72.25 -188.95 -44.64
C LYS A 436 71.77 -190.18 -45.43
N LEU A 437 70.50 -190.21 -45.86
CA LEU A 437 69.91 -191.35 -46.56
C LEU A 437 70.18 -191.33 -48.09
N LYS A 438 70.28 -190.15 -48.69
CA LYS A 438 70.49 -190.00 -50.15
C LYS A 438 71.92 -190.37 -50.58
N GLU A 439 72.92 -189.90 -49.82
CA GLU A 439 74.35 -190.07 -50.15
C GLU A 439 74.83 -191.53 -50.24
N LYS A 440 74.09 -192.50 -49.69
CA LYS A 440 74.39 -193.93 -49.81
C LYS A 440 73.95 -194.57 -51.13
N GLN A 441 73.00 -193.99 -51.87
CA GLN A 441 72.47 -194.61 -53.10
C GLN A 441 73.36 -194.37 -54.33
N ASP A 442 74.10 -193.27 -54.38
CA ASP A 442 74.83 -192.85 -55.59
C ASP A 442 76.21 -193.49 -55.76
N LYS A 443 76.84 -193.99 -54.68
CA LYS A 443 78.19 -194.59 -54.75
C LYS A 443 78.23 -195.96 -55.42
N LEU A 444 77.19 -196.79 -55.26
CA LEU A 444 77.16 -198.16 -55.80
C LEU A 444 76.95 -198.21 -57.33
N LYS A 445 76.19 -197.28 -57.91
CA LYS A 445 75.89 -197.29 -59.36
C LYS A 445 77.08 -196.95 -60.25
N LYS A 446 78.14 -196.30 -59.74
CA LYS A 446 79.32 -195.93 -60.54
C LYS A 446 80.30 -197.07 -60.81
N GLN A 447 80.19 -198.22 -60.14
CA GLN A 447 81.05 -199.39 -60.41
C GLN A 447 80.62 -200.24 -61.62
N ILE A 448 79.57 -199.84 -62.35
CA ILE A 448 79.01 -200.61 -63.48
C ILE A 448 79.90 -200.56 -64.75
N ALA A 449 80.69 -199.51 -64.97
CA ALA A 449 81.16 -199.16 -66.32
C ALA A 449 82.47 -199.84 -66.78
N GLU A 450 83.42 -200.10 -65.87
CA GLU A 450 84.85 -200.07 -66.22
C GLU A 450 85.53 -201.44 -66.47
N LYS A 451 84.83 -202.56 -66.26
CA LYS A 451 85.30 -203.91 -66.65
C LYS A 451 84.48 -204.57 -67.76
N ASN A 452 84.16 -203.77 -68.77
CA ASN A 452 83.92 -204.28 -70.12
C ASN A 452 85.19 -204.92 -70.72
N LYS A 453 85.00 -205.71 -71.79
CA LYS A 453 85.98 -205.96 -72.88
C LYS A 453 87.06 -207.06 -72.76
N LYS A 454 87.08 -207.96 -71.76
CA LYS A 454 87.83 -209.25 -71.86
C LYS A 454 87.13 -210.44 -71.19
N LEU A 455 86.81 -211.47 -72.00
CA LEU A 455 86.42 -212.86 -71.63
C LEU A 455 85.10 -213.03 -70.83
N LYS A 456 84.35 -214.14 -70.89
CA LYS A 456 83.96 -215.05 -72.00
C LYS A 456 82.83 -215.97 -71.47
N SER A 457 81.97 -216.49 -72.36
CA SER A 457 81.13 -217.72 -72.22
C SER A 457 80.11 -217.92 -71.05
N LEU A 458 78.87 -218.23 -71.49
CA LEU A 458 77.86 -219.18 -70.93
C LEU A 458 76.78 -218.78 -69.88
N ALA A 459 75.55 -219.24 -70.20
CA ALA A 459 74.50 -219.84 -69.34
C ALA A 459 73.48 -219.00 -68.51
N LYS A 460 72.28 -218.85 -69.09
CA LYS A 460 70.92 -219.16 -68.55
C LYS A 460 70.49 -218.80 -67.09
N LYS A 461 69.34 -218.08 -67.04
CA LYS A 461 68.18 -218.24 -66.10
C LYS A 461 68.36 -217.85 -64.61
N PRO A 462 67.27 -217.73 -63.79
CA PRO A 462 65.92 -217.21 -64.08
C PRO A 462 65.29 -216.34 -62.94
N SER A 463 64.07 -215.80 -63.16
CA SER A 463 62.98 -215.62 -62.16
C SER A 463 63.17 -214.61 -60.98
N GLU A 464 62.15 -214.04 -60.31
CA GLU A 464 60.67 -214.02 -60.46
C GLU A 464 59.98 -212.84 -59.71
N LYS A 465 58.64 -212.71 -59.88
CA LYS A 465 57.54 -212.28 -58.95
C LYS A 465 57.83 -211.38 -57.70
N LYS A 466 56.93 -210.53 -57.16
CA LYS A 466 55.62 -209.87 -57.51
C LYS A 466 55.19 -209.00 -56.27
N ILE A 467 53.97 -208.41 -56.24
CA ILE A 467 53.14 -208.08 -55.02
C ILE A 467 53.57 -206.84 -54.16
N THR A 468 52.71 -205.93 -53.61
CA THR A 468 51.29 -205.50 -53.81
C THR A 468 50.86 -204.20 -53.04
N LYS A 469 49.73 -203.56 -53.45
CA LYS A 469 48.56 -203.02 -52.66
C LYS A 469 48.62 -201.68 -51.84
N LYS A 470 47.64 -200.79 -52.17
CA LYS A 470 46.59 -200.10 -51.32
C LYS A 470 47.04 -199.18 -50.13
N PRO A 471 46.17 -198.38 -49.44
CA PRO A 471 44.70 -198.09 -49.55
C PRO A 471 44.40 -196.58 -49.83
N VAL A 472 43.18 -195.95 -49.91
CA VAL A 472 41.74 -196.25 -49.62
C VAL A 472 41.32 -195.93 -48.15
N GLN A 473 40.30 -195.10 -47.78
CA GLN A 473 39.28 -194.25 -48.46
C GLN A 473 38.56 -193.27 -47.45
N LYS A 474 37.58 -192.45 -47.93
CA LYS A 474 36.41 -191.83 -47.21
C LYS A 474 36.64 -190.66 -46.21
N LYS A 475 35.63 -189.87 -45.75
CA LYS A 475 34.39 -189.24 -46.31
C LYS A 475 33.63 -188.50 -45.16
N ILE A 476 32.81 -187.47 -45.44
CA ILE A 476 31.62 -187.03 -44.61
C ILE A 476 31.94 -186.39 -43.22
N SER A 477 31.18 -185.47 -42.59
CA SER A 477 30.22 -184.41 -43.02
C SER A 477 29.74 -183.60 -41.78
N LYS A 478 29.11 -182.42 -41.99
CA LYS A 478 28.21 -181.71 -41.03
C LYS A 478 28.90 -181.17 -39.74
N MET A 479 28.32 -180.26 -38.94
CA MET A 479 27.02 -179.54 -39.03
C MET A 479 27.12 -178.16 -38.36
N LYS A 480 26.36 -177.18 -38.89
CA LYS A 480 26.12 -175.82 -38.34
C LYS A 480 27.36 -174.96 -38.11
#